data_AF-A0A940C532-F1
#
_entry.id   AF-A0A940C532-F1
#
_cell.length_a   1.000
_cell.length_b   1.000
_cell.length_c   1.000
_cell.angle_alpha   90.00
_cell.angle_beta   90.00
_cell.angle_gamma   90.00
#
_symmetry.space_group_name_H-M   'P 1'
#
loop_
_entity.id
_entity.type
_entity.pdbx_description
1 polymer ?
#
loop_
_entity_poly.entity_id
_entity_poly.type
_entity_poly.pdbx_seq_one_letter_code
_entity_poly.pdbx_strand_id
1 'polypeptide(L)'
;MKTNIESDILTVYLEGRIDSNNAEDMEKELTGCVESHNTGIVLDAEGLTYISSAGLRVLMKIQKSRKDKLMVINASPVIYDIFETTGFTEIMKVHKTIREIKLSSEEVIGRGATATVYRMDDDTVVKVFNNRISLQMVLREREFARKAFLVGIPALITYDVVKIKDCFGIVLEMAKGSVLSEKLNNVAVDKADVYKNYAGLLKTINNTHMKKGEFPNAKDIYHRYVDAATYLDEEQKKKLHKLINTLPDKNTILHGDFHANNVMYQDGEMVVIDLTDVSCGSPLFDLASMYVSHIAVGGYNPDFIKAGMGITYDMCLTLWDEFLKNYFSGEPAQEIEQKKDLIRRFAMLKQALMYTIAPGLDRYLGWKPFEDACKVLFDAESYSQLIEDLSNYKEKKHE
;
A
#
# COMPACT_ATOMS: atom_id res chain seq x y z
N MET A 1 -25.73 -5.55 22.03
CA MET A 1 -24.41 -5.84 21.43
C MET A 1 -23.52 -4.58 21.42
N LYS A 2 -22.22 -4.67 21.74
CA LYS A 2 -21.29 -3.53 21.70
C LYS A 2 -20.77 -3.34 20.27
N THR A 3 -20.64 -2.09 19.81
CA THR A 3 -20.11 -1.75 18.49
C THR A 3 -19.13 -0.57 18.55
N ASN A 4 -18.26 -0.45 17.54
CA ASN A 4 -17.37 0.69 17.31
C ASN A 4 -17.28 0.98 15.80
N ILE A 5 -17.10 2.23 15.40
CA ILE A 5 -16.94 2.62 13.99
C ILE A 5 -15.65 3.44 13.86
N GLU A 6 -14.71 2.95 13.06
CA GLU A 6 -13.43 3.61 12.79
C GLU A 6 -13.08 3.53 11.31
N SER A 7 -12.69 4.66 10.69
CA SER A 7 -12.30 4.73 9.27
C SER A 7 -13.27 4.02 8.33
N ASP A 8 -14.57 4.27 8.53
CA ASP A 8 -15.67 3.61 7.82
C ASP A 8 -15.74 2.09 8.01
N ILE A 9 -15.21 1.50 9.08
CA ILE A 9 -15.36 0.06 9.38
C ILE A 9 -16.17 -0.11 10.65
N LEU A 10 -17.23 -0.92 10.58
CA LEU A 10 -18.04 -1.30 11.74
C LEU A 10 -17.41 -2.52 12.41
N THR A 11 -16.98 -2.37 13.66
CA THR A 11 -16.59 -3.48 14.54
C THR A 11 -17.72 -3.83 15.48
N VAL A 12 -18.08 -5.11 15.53
CA VAL A 12 -19.12 -5.68 16.38
C VAL A 12 -18.47 -6.68 17.33
N TYR A 13 -18.63 -6.48 18.64
CA TYR A 13 -18.02 -7.34 19.65
C TYR A 13 -18.97 -8.49 20.00
N LEU A 14 -18.53 -9.72 19.77
CA LEU A 14 -19.25 -10.95 20.12
C LEU A 14 -18.81 -11.40 21.51
N GLU A 15 -19.77 -11.57 22.41
CA GLU A 15 -19.49 -11.90 23.81
C GLU A 15 -20.28 -13.13 24.28
N GLY A 16 -19.69 -13.91 25.18
CA GLY A 16 -20.35 -15.02 25.85
C GLY A 16 -20.62 -16.20 24.93
N ARG A 17 -21.83 -16.76 24.99
CA ARG A 17 -22.23 -17.97 24.27
C ARG A 17 -23.27 -17.62 23.22
N ILE A 18 -23.12 -18.12 21.99
CA ILE A 18 -24.12 -17.97 20.92
C ILE A 18 -24.67 -19.36 20.59
N ASP A 19 -25.93 -19.60 20.93
CA ASP A 19 -26.58 -20.88 20.69
C ASP A 19 -28.06 -20.72 20.28
N SER A 20 -28.82 -21.82 20.24
CA SER A 20 -30.21 -21.79 19.80
C SER A 20 -31.13 -20.91 20.64
N ASN A 21 -30.74 -20.59 21.88
CA ASN A 21 -31.58 -19.80 22.78
C ASN A 21 -31.48 -18.29 22.51
N ASN A 22 -30.38 -17.83 21.92
CA ASN A 22 -30.14 -16.39 21.68
C ASN A 22 -29.77 -16.05 20.23
N ALA A 23 -29.66 -17.04 19.34
CA ALA A 23 -29.31 -16.82 17.94
C ALA A 23 -30.32 -15.88 17.23
N GLU A 24 -31.61 -15.96 17.55
CA GLU A 24 -32.63 -15.11 16.91
C GLU A 24 -32.48 -13.63 17.32
N ASP A 25 -32.22 -13.37 18.60
CA ASP A 25 -31.99 -12.01 19.10
C ASP A 25 -30.67 -11.44 18.57
N MET A 26 -29.61 -12.27 18.56
CA MET A 26 -28.34 -11.93 17.92
C MET A 26 -28.52 -11.59 16.44
N GLU A 27 -29.33 -12.35 15.71
CA GLU A 27 -29.61 -12.10 14.29
C GLU A 27 -30.28 -10.74 14.08
N LYS A 28 -31.28 -10.40 14.90
CA LYS A 28 -31.97 -9.10 14.83
C LYS A 28 -31.01 -7.95 15.11
N GLU A 29 -30.22 -8.04 16.18
CA GLU A 29 -29.25 -7.00 16.56
C GLU A 29 -28.16 -6.84 15.50
N LEU A 30 -27.55 -7.95 15.07
CA LEU A 30 -26.45 -7.93 14.12
C LEU A 30 -26.92 -7.42 12.75
N THR A 31 -28.09 -7.87 12.28
CA THR A 31 -28.65 -7.41 11.00
C THR A 31 -28.92 -5.90 11.03
N GLY A 32 -29.50 -5.38 12.12
CA GLY A 32 -29.74 -3.93 12.25
C GLY A 32 -28.46 -3.09 12.26
N CYS A 33 -27.42 -3.56 12.95
CA CYS A 33 -26.11 -2.90 12.94
C CYS A 33 -25.47 -2.93 11.55
N VAL A 34 -25.57 -4.08 10.87
CA VAL A 34 -24.98 -4.28 9.56
C VAL A 34 -25.71 -3.50 8.48
N GLU A 35 -27.04 -3.50 8.43
CA GLU A 35 -27.82 -2.80 7.39
C GLU A 35 -27.62 -1.28 7.42
N SER A 36 -27.38 -0.72 8.60
CA SER A 36 -27.10 0.71 8.79
C SER A 36 -25.70 1.14 8.33
N HIS A 37 -24.80 0.21 7.95
CA HIS A 37 -23.43 0.49 7.55
C HIS A 37 -23.06 -0.19 6.22
N ASN A 38 -22.63 0.60 5.22
CA ASN A 38 -22.42 0.08 3.86
C ASN A 38 -20.99 -0.38 3.53
N THR A 39 -20.16 -0.44 4.57
CA THR A 39 -18.70 -0.51 4.48
C THR A 39 -18.19 -1.82 5.08
N GLY A 40 -16.91 -1.91 5.45
CA GLY A 40 -16.33 -3.14 6.02
C GLY A 40 -16.91 -3.46 7.40
N ILE A 41 -17.08 -4.75 7.69
CA ILE A 41 -17.62 -5.26 8.96
C ILE A 41 -16.63 -6.25 9.58
N VAL A 42 -16.35 -6.06 10.86
CA VAL A 42 -15.46 -6.89 11.66
C VAL A 42 -16.27 -7.46 12.81
N LEU A 43 -16.23 -8.77 12.99
CA LEU A 43 -16.76 -9.45 14.15
C LEU A 43 -15.59 -9.79 15.08
N ASP A 44 -15.52 -9.11 16.21
CA ASP A 44 -14.51 -9.37 17.22
C ASP A 44 -14.97 -10.52 18.12
N ALA A 45 -14.28 -11.66 18.04
CA ALA A 45 -14.60 -12.87 18.79
C ALA A 45 -13.76 -13.02 20.07
N GLU A 46 -13.05 -11.98 20.54
CA GLU A 46 -12.25 -12.03 21.77
C GLU A 46 -13.07 -12.48 22.99
N GLY A 47 -14.30 -11.97 23.11
CA GLY A 47 -15.23 -12.33 24.18
C GLY A 47 -16.10 -13.57 23.90
N LEU A 48 -15.99 -14.17 22.70
CA LEU A 48 -16.85 -15.28 22.28
C LEU A 48 -16.28 -16.61 22.79
N THR A 49 -17.07 -17.29 23.62
CA THR A 49 -16.66 -18.54 24.28
C THR A 49 -17.16 -19.79 23.56
N TYR A 50 -18.29 -19.71 22.83
CA TYR A 50 -18.82 -20.81 22.03
C TYR A 50 -19.85 -20.31 21.01
N ILE A 51 -19.90 -20.97 19.84
CA ILE A 51 -20.92 -20.74 18.82
C ILE A 51 -21.49 -22.07 18.31
N SER A 52 -22.82 -22.21 18.34
CA SER A 52 -23.51 -23.40 17.81
C SER A 52 -23.83 -23.25 16.32
N SER A 53 -24.32 -24.33 15.68
CA SER A 53 -24.83 -24.28 14.31
C SER A 53 -25.93 -23.23 14.09
N ALA A 54 -26.68 -22.85 15.13
CA ALA A 54 -27.66 -21.77 15.04
C ALA A 54 -26.98 -20.42 14.84
N GLY A 55 -25.97 -20.10 15.66
CA GLY A 55 -25.17 -18.87 15.51
C GLY A 55 -24.39 -18.83 14.19
N LEU A 56 -23.80 -19.96 13.78
CA LEU A 56 -23.13 -20.05 12.48
C LEU A 56 -24.07 -19.74 11.31
N ARG A 57 -25.34 -20.17 11.36
CA ARG A 57 -26.34 -19.81 10.35
C ARG A 57 -26.63 -18.32 10.29
N VAL A 58 -26.63 -17.62 11.44
CA VAL A 58 -26.73 -16.16 11.49
C VAL A 58 -25.55 -15.53 10.76
N LEU A 59 -24.32 -15.96 11.07
CA LEU A 59 -23.12 -15.46 10.38
C LEU A 59 -23.14 -15.72 8.87
N MET A 60 -23.63 -16.89 8.43
CA MET A 60 -23.82 -17.19 7.01
C MET A 60 -24.78 -16.23 6.31
N LYS A 61 -25.86 -15.85 6.99
CA LYS A 61 -26.84 -14.92 6.43
C LYS A 61 -26.21 -13.55 6.18
N ILE A 62 -25.41 -13.06 7.12
CA ILE A 62 -24.65 -11.81 6.97
C ILE A 62 -23.54 -11.96 5.91
N GLN A 63 -22.82 -13.09 5.89
CA GLN A 63 -21.78 -13.35 4.88
C GLN A 63 -22.37 -13.34 3.47
N LYS A 64 -23.57 -13.88 3.26
CA LYS A 64 -24.24 -13.84 1.96
C LYS A 64 -24.62 -12.43 1.52
N SER A 65 -24.99 -11.55 2.45
CA SER A 65 -25.36 -10.16 2.12
C SER A 65 -24.13 -9.24 1.96
N ARG A 66 -23.00 -9.54 2.60
CA ARG A 66 -21.82 -8.66 2.65
C ARG A 66 -20.55 -9.21 1.96
N LYS A 67 -20.48 -10.51 1.67
CA LYS A 67 -19.37 -11.19 0.99
C LYS A 67 -17.99 -10.87 1.59
N ASP A 68 -17.08 -10.35 0.78
CA ASP A 68 -15.68 -10.02 1.10
C ASP A 68 -15.53 -8.86 2.11
N LYS A 69 -16.63 -8.21 2.48
CA LYS A 69 -16.66 -7.12 3.46
C LYS A 69 -16.81 -7.59 4.91
N LEU A 70 -16.91 -8.88 5.18
CA LEU A 70 -17.04 -9.42 6.53
C LEU A 70 -15.80 -10.25 6.92
N MET A 71 -15.27 -9.99 8.11
CA MET A 71 -14.23 -10.83 8.72
C MET A 71 -14.49 -11.05 10.21
N VAL A 72 -13.96 -12.16 10.72
CA VAL A 72 -13.89 -12.46 12.15
C VAL A 72 -12.45 -12.29 12.62
N ILE A 73 -12.24 -11.59 13.73
CA ILE A 73 -10.93 -11.45 14.39
C ILE A 73 -10.97 -12.00 15.81
N ASN A 74 -9.80 -12.19 16.40
CA ASN A 74 -9.62 -12.62 17.78
C ASN A 74 -10.29 -13.97 18.13
N ALA A 75 -10.50 -14.84 17.14
CA ALA A 75 -11.07 -16.16 17.39
C ALA A 75 -10.11 -16.99 18.24
N SER A 76 -10.52 -17.34 19.47
CA SER A 76 -9.75 -18.26 20.31
C SER A 76 -9.51 -19.59 19.58
N PRO A 77 -8.50 -20.40 19.95
CA PRO A 77 -8.26 -21.69 19.30
C PRO A 77 -9.52 -22.56 19.21
N VAL A 78 -10.36 -22.55 20.24
CA VAL A 78 -11.64 -23.27 20.28
C VAL A 78 -12.64 -22.71 19.27
N ILE A 79 -12.79 -21.38 19.19
CA ILE A 79 -13.70 -20.75 18.23
C ILE A 79 -13.21 -20.92 16.80
N TYR A 80 -11.90 -20.78 16.57
CA TYR A 80 -11.29 -20.98 15.27
C TYR A 80 -11.49 -22.42 14.79
N ASP A 81 -11.28 -23.41 15.66
CA ASP A 81 -11.48 -24.83 15.34
C ASP A 81 -12.93 -25.13 14.95
N ILE A 82 -13.92 -24.49 15.60
CA ILE A 82 -15.33 -24.57 15.18
C ILE A 82 -15.50 -24.00 13.76
N PHE A 83 -14.94 -22.83 13.47
CA PHE A 83 -15.02 -22.24 12.12
C PHE A 83 -14.30 -23.09 11.06
N GLU A 84 -13.13 -23.64 11.38
CA GLU A 84 -12.33 -24.47 10.48
C GLU A 84 -13.04 -25.80 10.19
N THR A 85 -13.46 -26.52 11.23
CA THR A 85 -14.18 -27.81 11.10
C THR A 85 -15.50 -27.67 10.35
N THR A 86 -16.14 -26.50 10.42
CA THR A 86 -17.39 -26.22 9.70
C THR A 86 -17.20 -25.59 8.32
N GLY A 87 -15.95 -25.37 7.88
CA GLY A 87 -15.61 -24.84 6.56
C GLY A 87 -15.79 -23.32 6.42
N PHE A 88 -16.01 -22.57 7.51
CA PHE A 88 -16.19 -21.12 7.45
C PHE A 88 -14.93 -20.38 7.03
N THR A 89 -13.76 -20.92 7.35
CA THR A 89 -12.45 -20.35 6.95
C THR A 89 -12.26 -20.34 5.43
N GLU A 90 -13.03 -21.14 4.67
CA GLU A 90 -12.98 -21.17 3.20
C GLU A 90 -13.84 -20.08 2.55
N ILE A 91 -14.86 -19.61 3.25
CA ILE A 91 -15.89 -18.69 2.71
C ILE A 91 -15.82 -17.29 3.30
N MET A 92 -15.13 -17.11 4.43
CA MET A 92 -14.89 -15.81 5.06
C MET A 92 -13.53 -15.76 5.74
N LYS A 93 -13.03 -14.55 5.95
CA LYS A 93 -11.77 -14.34 6.65
C LYS A 93 -11.98 -14.52 8.15
N VAL A 94 -11.33 -15.52 8.74
CA VAL A 94 -11.30 -15.74 10.19
C VAL A 94 -9.86 -15.66 10.66
N HIS A 95 -9.60 -14.80 11.63
CA HIS A 95 -8.29 -14.60 12.23
C HIS A 95 -8.29 -15.08 13.68
N LYS A 96 -7.31 -15.92 14.03
CA LYS A 96 -7.07 -16.39 15.40
C LYS A 96 -6.79 -15.21 16.33
N THR A 97 -6.97 -15.43 17.64
CA THR A 97 -6.45 -14.53 18.68
C THR A 97 -4.98 -14.25 18.43
N ILE A 98 -4.67 -12.96 18.37
CA ILE A 98 -3.32 -12.48 18.09
C ILE A 98 -2.46 -12.78 19.30
N ARG A 99 -1.37 -13.53 19.09
CA ARG A 99 -0.41 -13.81 20.16
C ARG A 99 0.29 -12.52 20.59
N GLU A 100 0.41 -12.34 21.89
CA GLU A 100 1.20 -11.24 22.45
C GLU A 100 2.66 -11.68 22.58
N ILE A 101 3.58 -10.81 22.15
CA ILE A 101 5.02 -11.04 22.27
C ILE A 101 5.68 -9.88 23.02
N LYS A 102 6.86 -10.14 23.59
CA LYS A 102 7.72 -9.14 24.21
C LYS A 102 8.95 -8.95 23.34
N LEU A 103 9.37 -7.70 23.18
CA LEU A 103 10.54 -7.30 22.41
C LEU A 103 11.44 -6.42 23.28
N SER A 104 12.75 -6.51 23.05
CA SER A 104 13.76 -5.67 23.67
C SER A 104 14.12 -4.49 22.77
N SER A 105 14.51 -3.36 23.35
CA SER A 105 15.01 -2.21 22.58
C SER A 105 16.32 -2.49 21.85
N GLU A 106 17.09 -3.47 22.32
CA GLU A 106 18.36 -3.90 21.71
C GLU A 106 18.16 -4.64 20.37
N GLU A 107 16.93 -5.09 20.09
CA GLU A 107 16.58 -5.83 18.88
C GLU A 107 16.19 -4.93 17.70
N VAL A 108 16.16 -3.60 17.89
CA VAL A 108 15.77 -2.66 16.84
C VAL A 108 16.81 -2.67 15.71
N ILE A 109 16.36 -2.98 14.50
CA ILE A 109 17.19 -2.97 13.29
C ILE A 109 16.78 -1.88 12.29
N GLY A 110 15.60 -1.27 12.46
CA GLY A 110 15.15 -0.21 11.56
C GLY A 110 14.01 0.63 12.17
N ARG A 111 13.94 1.89 11.77
CA ARG A 111 12.87 2.82 12.18
C ARG A 111 12.34 3.57 10.97
N GLY A 112 11.03 3.49 10.75
CA GLY A 112 10.30 4.28 9.77
C GLY A 112 9.36 5.27 10.45
N ALA A 113 8.58 5.99 9.64
CA ALA A 113 7.62 6.98 10.14
C ALA A 113 6.45 6.34 10.91
N THR A 114 5.99 5.18 10.45
CA THR A 114 4.79 4.50 10.98
C THR A 114 5.12 3.24 11.79
N ALA A 115 6.32 2.68 11.65
CA ALA A 115 6.70 1.42 12.26
C ALA A 115 8.17 1.38 12.69
N THR A 116 8.47 0.54 13.67
CA THR A 116 9.83 0.13 14.06
C THR A 116 10.00 -1.35 13.78
N VAL A 117 11.12 -1.74 13.18
CA VAL A 117 11.44 -3.13 12.86
C VAL A 117 12.39 -3.68 13.92
N TYR A 118 12.00 -4.80 14.51
CA TYR A 118 12.77 -5.54 15.51
C TYR A 118 13.17 -6.89 14.94
N ARG A 119 14.41 -7.33 15.20
CA ARG A 119 14.82 -8.71 14.98
C ARG A 119 14.13 -9.61 16.01
N MET A 120 13.50 -10.69 15.57
CA MET A 120 12.92 -11.69 16.48
C MET A 120 13.88 -12.85 16.68
N ASP A 121 14.46 -13.35 15.59
CA ASP A 121 15.48 -14.40 15.57
C ASP A 121 16.33 -14.26 14.28
N ASP A 122 17.09 -15.30 13.94
CA ASP A 122 18.00 -15.28 12.79
C ASP A 122 17.25 -15.24 11.43
N ASP A 123 16.00 -15.71 11.40
CA ASP A 123 15.23 -15.88 10.17
C ASP A 123 14.01 -14.93 10.09
N THR A 124 13.64 -14.25 11.19
CA THR A 124 12.43 -13.43 11.26
C THR A 124 12.62 -12.08 11.93
N VAL A 125 11.80 -11.13 11.47
CA VAL A 125 11.66 -9.78 12.03
C VAL A 125 10.21 -9.49 12.32
N VAL A 126 9.96 -8.47 13.15
CA VAL A 126 8.63 -7.90 13.35
C VAL A 126 8.62 -6.41 13.06
N LYS A 127 7.79 -6.00 12.10
CA LYS A 127 7.45 -4.60 11.82
C LYS A 127 6.33 -4.20 12.79
N VAL A 128 6.66 -3.50 13.87
CA VAL A 128 5.71 -3.03 14.88
C VAL A 128 5.25 -1.63 14.53
N PHE A 129 3.95 -1.48 14.29
CA PHE A 129 3.33 -0.20 13.95
C PHE A 129 3.08 0.64 15.20
N ASN A 130 3.09 1.96 15.05
CA ASN A 130 2.71 2.86 16.14
C ASN A 130 1.22 2.69 16.50
N ASN A 131 0.84 3.18 17.68
CA ASN A 131 -0.50 3.03 18.25
C ASN A 131 -1.63 3.75 17.48
N ARG A 132 -1.32 4.48 16.40
CA ARG A 132 -2.33 5.09 15.52
C ARG A 132 -2.77 4.16 14.40
N ILE A 133 -2.00 3.09 14.15
CA ILE A 133 -2.32 2.10 13.13
C ILE A 133 -3.17 1.01 13.77
N SER A 134 -4.42 0.89 13.31
CA SER A 134 -5.35 -0.10 13.83
C SER A 134 -5.00 -1.51 13.35
N LEU A 135 -5.46 -2.52 14.08
CA LEU A 135 -5.32 -3.93 13.69
C LEU A 135 -5.82 -4.19 12.26
N GLN A 136 -6.89 -3.51 11.85
CA GLN A 136 -7.46 -3.67 10.51
C GLN A 136 -6.50 -3.23 9.41
N MET A 137 -5.79 -2.13 9.63
CA MET A 137 -4.77 -1.66 8.69
C MET A 137 -3.62 -2.66 8.61
N VAL A 138 -3.19 -3.21 9.76
CA VAL A 138 -2.11 -4.22 9.82
C VAL A 138 -2.51 -5.53 9.13
N LEU A 139 -3.72 -6.03 9.38
CA LEU A 139 -4.25 -7.24 8.72
C LEU A 139 -4.37 -7.04 7.20
N ARG A 140 -4.77 -5.84 6.78
CA ARG A 140 -4.87 -5.48 5.36
C ARG A 140 -3.50 -5.44 4.70
N GLU A 141 -2.51 -4.81 5.33
CA GLU A 141 -1.13 -4.76 4.81
C GLU A 141 -0.55 -6.17 4.66
N ARG A 142 -0.70 -7.04 5.68
CA ARG A 142 -0.29 -8.44 5.58
C ARG A 142 -0.98 -9.15 4.41
N GLU A 143 -2.29 -8.99 4.29
CA GLU A 143 -3.06 -9.65 3.22
C GLU A 143 -2.64 -9.16 1.83
N PHE A 144 -2.33 -7.88 1.69
CA PHE A 144 -1.83 -7.30 0.46
C PHE A 144 -0.45 -7.82 0.08
N ALA A 145 0.48 -7.87 1.03
CA ALA A 145 1.79 -8.47 0.84
C ALA A 145 1.68 -9.95 0.42
N ARG A 146 0.83 -10.73 1.11
CA ARG A 146 0.59 -12.14 0.78
C ARG A 146 0.03 -12.32 -0.64
N LYS A 147 -0.95 -11.51 -1.04
CA LYS A 147 -1.51 -11.56 -2.40
C LYS A 147 -0.48 -11.20 -3.46
N ALA A 148 0.34 -10.17 -3.22
CA ALA A 148 1.40 -9.77 -4.13
C ALA A 148 2.41 -10.92 -4.34
N PHE A 149 2.84 -11.56 -3.24
CA PHE A 149 3.73 -12.72 -3.29
C PHE A 149 3.13 -13.88 -4.11
N LEU A 150 1.85 -14.22 -3.87
CA LEU A 150 1.17 -15.34 -4.56
C LEU A 150 1.01 -15.14 -6.07
N VAL A 151 1.04 -13.91 -6.56
CA VAL A 151 0.98 -13.61 -8.00
C VAL A 151 2.38 -13.39 -8.61
N GLY A 152 3.43 -13.69 -7.86
CA GLY A 152 4.82 -13.69 -8.35
C GLY A 152 5.56 -12.37 -8.16
N ILE A 153 5.04 -11.42 -7.37
CA ILE A 153 5.83 -10.23 -6.98
C ILE A 153 6.93 -10.68 -6.01
N PRO A 154 8.22 -10.36 -6.27
CA PRO A 154 9.30 -10.63 -5.33
C PRO A 154 9.17 -9.71 -4.11
N ALA A 155 8.47 -10.17 -3.07
CA ALA A 155 8.23 -9.43 -1.84
C ALA A 155 8.57 -10.31 -0.63
N LEU A 156 8.90 -9.69 0.50
CA LEU A 156 9.17 -10.45 1.72
C LEU A 156 7.95 -11.28 2.15
N ILE A 157 8.21 -12.52 2.56
CA ILE A 157 7.20 -13.40 3.12
C ILE A 157 6.68 -12.81 4.44
N THR A 158 5.36 -12.74 4.55
CA THR A 158 4.68 -12.34 5.78
C THR A 158 4.07 -13.58 6.44
N TYR A 159 4.39 -13.79 7.72
CA TYR A 159 4.00 -14.99 8.46
C TYR A 159 2.74 -14.77 9.30
N ASP A 160 2.78 -13.81 10.23
CA ASP A 160 1.77 -13.67 11.26
C ASP A 160 1.57 -12.22 11.69
N VAL A 161 0.47 -11.94 12.40
CA VAL A 161 0.28 -10.69 13.14
C VAL A 161 0.43 -10.95 14.62
N VAL A 162 1.11 -10.06 15.32
CA VAL A 162 1.40 -10.14 16.76
C VAL A 162 0.99 -8.85 17.46
N LYS A 163 0.73 -8.95 18.77
CA LYS A 163 0.44 -7.81 19.63
C LYS A 163 1.64 -7.52 20.53
N ILE A 164 1.98 -6.25 20.69
CA ILE A 164 3.04 -5.77 21.57
C ILE A 164 2.46 -4.61 22.37
N LYS A 165 2.05 -4.85 23.62
CA LYS A 165 1.29 -3.87 24.43
C LYS A 165 0.06 -3.39 23.65
N ASP A 166 -0.06 -2.09 23.39
CA ASP A 166 -1.16 -1.47 22.66
C ASP A 166 -0.90 -1.34 21.14
N CYS A 167 0.18 -1.93 20.65
CA CYS A 167 0.58 -1.90 19.24
C CYS A 167 0.43 -3.26 18.58
N PHE A 168 0.31 -3.26 17.26
CA PHE A 168 0.29 -4.48 16.45
C PHE A 168 1.55 -4.52 15.57
N GLY A 169 1.96 -5.73 15.18
CA GLY A 169 3.07 -5.91 14.25
C GLY A 169 2.86 -7.07 13.29
N ILE A 170 3.55 -7.03 12.16
CA ILE A 170 3.60 -8.15 11.20
C ILE A 170 4.94 -8.84 11.38
N VAL A 171 4.93 -10.17 11.50
CA VAL A 171 6.13 -11.00 11.47
C VAL A 171 6.47 -11.28 10.01
N LEU A 172 7.69 -10.96 9.60
CA LEU A 172 8.21 -11.13 8.25
C LEU A 172 9.49 -11.96 8.27
N GLU A 173 9.88 -12.49 7.11
CA GLU A 173 11.22 -13.04 6.94
C GLU A 173 12.30 -11.97 7.10
N MET A 174 13.45 -12.38 7.63
CA MET A 174 14.65 -11.58 7.68
C MET A 174 15.31 -11.58 6.30
N ALA A 175 15.32 -10.43 5.63
CA ALA A 175 16.15 -10.22 4.45
C ALA A 175 17.63 -10.32 4.84
N LYS A 176 18.42 -11.15 4.13
CA LYS A 176 19.85 -11.35 4.43
C LYS A 176 20.75 -10.31 3.74
N GLY A 177 20.16 -9.48 2.89
CA GLY A 177 20.82 -8.41 2.15
C GLY A 177 20.79 -7.05 2.81
N SER A 178 21.22 -6.02 2.08
CA SER A 178 21.12 -4.61 2.49
C SER A 178 19.97 -3.93 1.76
N VAL A 179 19.51 -2.78 2.26
CA VAL A 179 18.67 -1.89 1.45
C VAL A 179 19.43 -1.43 0.20
N LEU A 180 18.71 -1.17 -0.90
CA LEU A 180 19.31 -0.82 -2.18
C LEU A 180 20.09 0.50 -2.12
N SER A 181 19.66 1.48 -1.32
CA SER A 181 20.38 2.74 -1.10
C SER A 181 21.81 2.52 -0.55
N GLU A 182 21.99 1.62 0.41
CA GLU A 182 23.32 1.24 0.93
C GLU A 182 24.17 0.61 -0.16
N LYS A 183 23.58 -0.26 -1.00
CA LYS A 183 24.26 -0.87 -2.14
C LYS A 183 24.71 0.19 -3.16
N LEU A 184 23.87 1.20 -3.42
CA LEU A 184 24.20 2.31 -4.32
C LEU A 184 25.32 3.21 -3.77
N ASN A 185 25.44 3.35 -2.46
CA ASN A 185 26.55 4.08 -1.83
C ASN A 185 27.90 3.35 -1.94
N ASN A 186 27.90 2.04 -2.21
CA ASN A 186 29.14 1.28 -2.34
C ASN A 186 29.83 1.55 -3.70
N VAL A 187 30.98 2.22 -3.65
CA VAL A 187 31.77 2.59 -4.84
C VAL A 187 32.49 1.41 -5.50
N ALA A 188 32.69 0.30 -4.79
CA ALA A 188 33.35 -0.90 -5.33
C ALA A 188 32.40 -1.79 -6.15
N VAL A 189 31.10 -1.48 -6.14
CA VAL A 189 30.06 -2.23 -6.85
C VAL A 189 29.89 -1.64 -8.25
N ASP A 190 29.99 -2.51 -9.27
CA ASP A 190 29.47 -2.19 -10.59
C ASP A 190 27.94 -2.09 -10.50
N LYS A 191 27.42 -0.93 -10.87
CA LYS A 191 26.00 -0.59 -10.73
C LYS A 191 25.18 -0.93 -11.96
N ALA A 192 25.79 -1.34 -13.08
CA ALA A 192 25.06 -1.62 -14.31
C ALA A 192 23.96 -2.68 -14.10
N ASP A 193 24.31 -3.82 -13.49
CA ASP A 193 23.35 -4.87 -13.16
C ASP A 193 22.36 -4.43 -12.07
N VAL A 194 22.79 -3.59 -11.13
CA VAL A 194 21.92 -3.04 -10.09
C VAL A 194 20.82 -2.19 -10.72
N TYR A 195 21.15 -1.27 -11.63
CA TYR A 195 20.16 -0.44 -12.32
C TYR A 195 19.20 -1.25 -13.18
N LYS A 196 19.74 -2.24 -13.91
CA LYS A 196 18.94 -3.15 -14.74
C LYS A 196 17.95 -3.95 -13.88
N ASN A 197 18.41 -4.55 -12.78
CA ASN A 197 17.56 -5.36 -11.91
C ASN A 197 16.51 -4.49 -11.19
N TYR A 198 16.87 -3.27 -10.79
CA TYR A 198 15.93 -2.33 -10.15
C TYR A 198 14.79 -1.92 -11.10
N ALA A 199 15.12 -1.61 -12.36
CA ALA A 199 14.11 -1.32 -13.38
C ALA A 199 13.28 -2.57 -13.73
N GLY A 200 13.93 -3.73 -13.84
CA GLY A 200 13.28 -5.02 -14.07
C GLY A 200 12.27 -5.38 -12.98
N LEU A 201 12.59 -5.09 -11.71
CA LEU A 201 11.69 -5.32 -10.58
C LEU A 201 10.39 -4.52 -10.70
N LEU A 202 10.47 -3.21 -10.89
CA LEU A 202 9.26 -2.39 -11.05
C LEU A 202 8.50 -2.75 -12.33
N LYS A 203 9.20 -3.10 -13.42
CA LYS A 203 8.58 -3.56 -14.66
C LYS A 203 7.82 -4.89 -14.46
N THR A 204 8.36 -5.81 -13.66
CA THR A 204 7.65 -7.04 -13.27
C THR A 204 6.38 -6.70 -12.50
N ILE A 205 6.46 -5.79 -11.52
CA ILE A 205 5.30 -5.32 -10.74
C ILE A 205 4.24 -4.72 -11.67
N ASN A 206 4.64 -3.75 -12.50
CA ASN A 206 3.75 -2.99 -13.38
C ASN A 206 3.18 -3.79 -14.57
N ASN A 207 3.69 -4.99 -14.84
CA ASN A 207 3.12 -5.92 -15.83
C ASN A 207 2.34 -7.08 -15.21
N THR A 208 2.42 -7.28 -13.90
CA THR A 208 1.69 -8.35 -13.21
C THR A 208 0.23 -7.97 -13.04
N HIS A 209 -0.67 -8.85 -13.50
CA HIS A 209 -2.11 -8.62 -13.45
C HIS A 209 -2.70 -9.17 -12.15
N MET A 210 -3.60 -8.39 -11.55
CA MET A 210 -4.37 -8.77 -10.39
C MET A 210 -5.87 -8.83 -10.74
N LYS A 211 -6.63 -9.70 -10.07
CA LYS A 211 -8.09 -9.71 -10.25
C LYS A 211 -8.69 -8.40 -9.74
N LYS A 212 -9.70 -7.89 -10.46
CA LYS A 212 -10.37 -6.64 -10.10
C LYS A 212 -10.92 -6.71 -8.67
N GLY A 213 -10.62 -5.70 -7.85
CA GLY A 213 -11.09 -5.58 -6.46
C GLY A 213 -10.18 -6.25 -5.42
N GLU A 214 -9.17 -7.02 -5.82
CA GLU A 214 -8.24 -7.64 -4.86
C GLU A 214 -7.34 -6.59 -4.18
N PHE A 215 -6.96 -5.56 -4.94
CA PHE A 215 -6.22 -4.37 -4.51
C PHE A 215 -7.02 -3.08 -4.79
N PRO A 216 -6.73 -2.00 -4.06
CA PRO A 216 -7.33 -0.69 -4.29
C PRO A 216 -7.05 -0.18 -5.69
N ASN A 217 -7.96 0.62 -6.25
CA ASN A 217 -7.72 1.29 -7.52
C ASN A 217 -6.93 2.60 -7.28
N ALA A 218 -5.86 2.81 -8.04
CA ALA A 218 -5.03 4.01 -7.91
C ALA A 218 -5.79 5.30 -8.25
N LYS A 219 -6.70 5.30 -9.23
CA LYS A 219 -7.52 6.48 -9.53
C LYS A 219 -8.40 6.87 -8.35
N ASP A 220 -9.03 5.89 -7.69
CA ASP A 220 -9.86 6.14 -6.51
C ASP A 220 -9.03 6.70 -5.34
N ILE A 221 -7.80 6.22 -5.17
CA ILE A 221 -6.86 6.77 -4.19
C ILE A 221 -6.55 8.24 -4.50
N TYR A 222 -6.16 8.55 -5.74
CA TYR A 222 -5.82 9.91 -6.12
C TYR A 222 -7.01 10.85 -6.13
N HIS A 223 -8.22 10.39 -6.46
CA HIS A 223 -9.43 11.19 -6.30
C HIS A 223 -9.66 11.59 -4.85
N ARG A 224 -9.50 10.65 -3.90
CA ARG A 224 -9.59 10.98 -2.46
C ARG A 224 -8.53 11.98 -2.02
N TYR A 225 -7.31 11.93 -2.58
CA TYR A 225 -6.29 12.95 -2.30
C TYR A 225 -6.69 14.33 -2.85
N VAL A 226 -7.28 14.39 -4.04
CA VAL A 226 -7.80 15.64 -4.62
C VAL A 226 -8.93 16.21 -3.75
N ASP A 227 -9.87 15.37 -3.34
CA ASP A 227 -11.00 15.76 -2.49
C ASP A 227 -10.53 16.33 -1.14
N ALA A 228 -9.54 15.65 -0.53
CA ALA A 228 -8.97 16.00 0.76
C ALA A 228 -8.01 17.21 0.72
N ALA A 229 -7.57 17.67 -0.46
CA ALA A 229 -6.69 18.82 -0.59
C ALA A 229 -7.47 20.12 -0.32
N THR A 230 -7.30 20.65 0.90
CA THR A 230 -7.99 21.86 1.37
C THR A 230 -7.48 23.16 0.74
N TYR A 231 -6.32 23.12 0.10
CA TYR A 231 -5.68 24.25 -0.56
C TYR A 231 -5.97 24.32 -2.07
N LEU A 232 -6.81 23.43 -2.59
CA LEU A 232 -7.29 23.47 -3.98
C LEU A 232 -8.71 24.03 -4.04
N ASP A 233 -8.97 24.90 -5.03
CA ASP A 233 -10.33 25.33 -5.36
C ASP A 233 -11.08 24.28 -6.21
N GLU A 234 -12.39 24.48 -6.37
CA GLU A 234 -13.27 23.54 -7.09
C GLU A 234 -12.92 23.40 -8.59
N GLU A 235 -12.40 24.44 -9.24
CA GLU A 235 -11.99 24.37 -10.65
C GLU A 235 -10.71 23.53 -10.78
N GLN A 236 -9.75 23.76 -9.90
CA GLN A 236 -8.51 23.01 -9.80
C GLN A 236 -8.81 21.54 -9.52
N LYS A 237 -9.63 21.23 -8.52
CA LYS A 237 -10.08 19.84 -8.24
C LYS A 237 -10.69 19.20 -9.48
N LYS A 238 -11.63 19.88 -10.15
CA LYS A 238 -12.26 19.39 -11.37
C LYS A 238 -11.25 19.07 -12.48
N LYS A 239 -10.22 19.90 -12.68
CA LYS A 239 -9.12 19.62 -13.62
C LYS A 239 -8.35 18.36 -13.18
N LEU A 240 -7.97 18.23 -11.91
CA LEU A 240 -7.25 17.06 -11.43
C LEU A 240 -8.07 15.76 -11.55
N HIS A 241 -9.37 15.78 -11.22
CA HIS A 241 -10.24 14.63 -11.45
C HIS A 241 -10.31 14.26 -12.94
N LYS A 242 -10.39 15.24 -13.85
CA LYS A 242 -10.37 14.97 -15.30
C LYS A 242 -9.04 14.33 -15.72
N LEU A 243 -7.91 14.84 -15.25
CA LEU A 243 -6.58 14.31 -15.52
C LEU A 243 -6.44 12.83 -15.10
N ILE A 244 -6.88 12.50 -13.88
CA ILE A 244 -6.87 11.13 -13.35
C ILE A 244 -7.73 10.21 -14.23
N ASN A 245 -8.91 10.69 -14.65
CA ASN A 245 -9.85 9.92 -15.46
C ASN A 245 -9.40 9.69 -16.90
N THR A 246 -8.50 10.53 -17.44
CA THR A 246 -7.92 10.35 -18.78
C THR A 246 -7.07 9.09 -18.89
N LEU A 247 -6.47 8.62 -17.79
CA LEU A 247 -5.67 7.39 -17.80
C LEU A 247 -6.53 6.16 -18.15
N PRO A 248 -5.98 5.15 -18.83
CA PRO A 248 -6.71 3.90 -19.04
C PRO A 248 -6.94 3.13 -17.73
N ASP A 249 -8.08 2.45 -17.62
CA ASP A 249 -8.31 1.50 -16.53
C ASP A 249 -7.43 0.26 -16.70
N LYS A 250 -6.63 -0.04 -15.69
CA LYS A 250 -5.78 -1.22 -15.65
C LYS A 250 -5.88 -1.91 -14.30
N ASN A 251 -5.69 -3.23 -14.32
CA ASN A 251 -5.59 -4.05 -13.11
C ASN A 251 -4.16 -4.60 -12.93
N THR A 252 -3.16 -3.89 -13.45
CA THR A 252 -1.74 -4.17 -13.19
C THR A 252 -1.33 -3.61 -11.84
N ILE A 253 -0.46 -4.32 -11.13
CA ILE A 253 -0.05 -3.96 -9.77
C ILE A 253 0.85 -2.73 -9.81
N LEU A 254 0.66 -1.86 -8.82
CA LEU A 254 1.48 -0.71 -8.52
C LEU A 254 2.00 -0.83 -7.10
N HIS A 255 3.25 -0.46 -6.86
CA HIS A 255 3.81 -0.44 -5.50
C HIS A 255 3.27 0.75 -4.69
N GLY A 256 3.06 1.91 -5.32
CA GLY A 256 2.59 3.14 -4.69
C GLY A 256 3.70 4.04 -4.11
N ASP A 257 4.77 3.45 -3.59
CA ASP A 257 5.91 4.13 -2.97
C ASP A 257 7.26 3.46 -3.31
N PHE A 258 7.50 3.23 -4.60
CA PHE A 258 8.73 2.55 -5.04
C PHE A 258 9.95 3.48 -4.98
N HIS A 259 10.91 3.16 -4.10
CA HIS A 259 12.19 3.85 -4.00
C HIS A 259 13.29 2.95 -3.41
N ALA A 260 14.55 3.40 -3.45
CA ALA A 260 15.72 2.60 -3.08
C ALA A 260 15.79 2.14 -1.61
N ASN A 261 14.96 2.69 -0.71
CA ASN A 261 14.86 2.18 0.67
C ASN A 261 13.75 1.13 0.82
N ASN A 262 12.84 1.01 -0.15
CA ASN A 262 11.78 0.00 -0.18
C ASN A 262 12.16 -1.22 -1.03
N VAL A 263 13.46 -1.38 -1.32
CA VAL A 263 14.01 -2.55 -2.02
C VAL A 263 15.20 -3.09 -1.24
N MET A 264 15.16 -4.39 -0.94
CA MET A 264 16.28 -5.14 -0.40
C MET A 264 17.06 -5.80 -1.54
N TYR A 265 18.38 -5.75 -1.48
CA TYR A 265 19.29 -6.38 -2.44
C TYR A 265 20.06 -7.51 -1.76
N GLN A 266 19.92 -8.74 -2.27
CA GLN A 266 20.56 -9.94 -1.73
C GLN A 266 21.10 -10.80 -2.87
N ASP A 267 22.43 -10.96 -2.94
CA ASP A 267 23.10 -11.88 -3.87
C ASP A 267 22.68 -11.76 -5.35
N GLY A 268 22.40 -10.54 -5.81
CA GLY A 268 21.96 -10.27 -7.19
C GLY A 268 20.43 -10.20 -7.36
N GLU A 269 19.69 -10.72 -6.39
CA GLU A 269 18.23 -10.66 -6.33
C GLU A 269 17.76 -9.39 -5.63
N MET A 270 16.55 -8.96 -5.99
CA MET A 270 15.88 -7.83 -5.35
C MET A 270 14.47 -8.20 -4.93
N VAL A 271 14.11 -7.81 -3.71
CA VAL A 271 12.75 -7.97 -3.20
C VAL A 271 12.23 -6.63 -2.71
N VAL A 272 10.97 -6.36 -2.99
CA VAL A 272 10.29 -5.17 -2.46
C VAL A 272 9.88 -5.39 -1.02
N ILE A 273 9.94 -4.31 -0.25
CA ILE A 273 9.41 -4.22 1.10
C ILE A 273 8.40 -3.09 1.15
N ASP A 274 7.60 -3.06 2.21
CA ASP A 274 6.61 -2.01 2.44
C ASP A 274 5.54 -1.88 1.33
N LEU A 275 4.64 -2.87 1.29
CA LEU A 275 3.50 -2.89 0.36
C LEU A 275 2.25 -2.20 0.93
N THR A 276 2.43 -1.22 1.81
CA THR A 276 1.32 -0.49 2.46
C THR A 276 0.45 0.25 1.43
N ASP A 277 1.08 0.83 0.40
CA ASP A 277 0.42 1.63 -0.64
C ASP A 277 0.12 0.85 -1.93
N VAL A 278 0.20 -0.49 -1.89
CA VAL A 278 -0.03 -1.32 -3.07
C VAL A 278 -1.44 -1.09 -3.62
N SER A 279 -1.52 -0.94 -4.94
CA SER A 279 -2.76 -0.67 -5.66
C SER A 279 -2.72 -1.28 -7.06
N CYS A 280 -3.78 -1.07 -7.83
CA CYS A 280 -3.85 -1.42 -9.24
C CYS A 280 -4.11 -0.18 -10.09
N GLY A 281 -3.45 -0.08 -11.23
CA GLY A 281 -3.67 1.02 -12.17
C GLY A 281 -2.60 1.17 -13.23
N SER A 282 -2.55 2.36 -13.85
CA SER A 282 -1.53 2.72 -14.84
C SER A 282 -0.15 2.80 -14.20
N PRO A 283 0.91 2.20 -14.79
CA PRO A 283 2.29 2.32 -14.33
C PRO A 283 2.79 3.77 -14.19
N LEU A 284 2.15 4.70 -14.91
CA LEU A 284 2.43 6.14 -14.77
C LEU A 284 2.31 6.63 -13.32
N PHE A 285 1.49 6.02 -12.47
CA PHE A 285 1.41 6.38 -11.05
C PHE A 285 2.68 6.04 -10.27
N ASP A 286 3.28 4.86 -10.49
CA ASP A 286 4.56 4.49 -9.86
C ASP A 286 5.71 5.31 -10.43
N LEU A 287 5.74 5.51 -11.75
CA LEU A 287 6.78 6.31 -12.41
C LEU A 287 6.72 7.79 -11.96
N ALA A 288 5.51 8.35 -11.82
CA ALA A 288 5.31 9.68 -11.24
C ALA A 288 5.72 9.74 -9.76
N SER A 289 5.38 8.71 -8.98
CA SER A 289 5.77 8.58 -7.59
C SER A 289 7.30 8.63 -7.44
N MET A 290 7.99 7.83 -8.25
CA MET A 290 9.44 7.74 -8.27
C MET A 290 10.09 9.05 -8.75
N TYR A 291 9.52 9.72 -9.77
CA TYR A 291 9.99 11.03 -10.21
C TYR A 291 9.91 12.06 -9.07
N VAL A 292 8.79 12.11 -8.35
CA VAL A 292 8.64 13.07 -7.24
C VAL A 292 9.65 12.78 -6.14
N SER A 293 9.78 11.52 -5.72
CA SER A 293 10.66 11.14 -4.61
C SER A 293 12.14 11.31 -4.92
N HIS A 294 12.61 11.02 -6.14
CA HIS A 294 14.04 11.07 -6.49
C HIS A 294 14.45 12.39 -7.14
N ILE A 295 13.57 13.01 -7.93
CA ILE A 295 13.93 14.16 -8.77
C ILE A 295 13.33 15.45 -8.23
N ALA A 296 12.00 15.53 -8.11
CA ALA A 296 11.36 16.79 -7.73
C ALA A 296 11.79 17.25 -6.34
N VAL A 297 11.65 16.38 -5.32
CA VAL A 297 12.00 16.73 -3.92
C VAL A 297 13.47 17.13 -3.80
N GLY A 298 14.38 16.38 -4.44
CA GLY A 298 15.81 16.68 -4.43
C GLY A 298 16.17 17.99 -5.14
N GLY A 299 15.46 18.35 -6.21
CA GLY A 299 15.63 19.63 -6.89
C GLY A 299 15.28 20.84 -6.01
N TYR A 300 14.37 20.68 -5.04
CA TYR A 300 14.02 21.72 -4.08
C TYR A 300 14.85 21.67 -2.80
N ASN A 301 15.19 20.47 -2.31
CA ASN A 301 15.96 20.29 -1.09
C ASN A 301 16.83 19.01 -1.17
N PRO A 302 18.07 19.10 -1.69
CA PRO A 302 18.97 17.95 -1.78
C PRO A 302 19.32 17.32 -0.43
N ASP A 303 19.40 18.12 0.64
CA ASP A 303 19.72 17.63 1.99
C ASP A 303 18.59 16.76 2.55
N PHE A 304 17.34 17.05 2.18
CA PHE A 304 16.18 16.23 2.55
C PHE A 304 16.29 14.82 1.96
N ILE A 305 16.72 14.70 0.69
CA ILE A 305 16.97 13.41 0.04
C ILE A 305 18.07 12.64 0.76
N LYS A 306 19.18 13.31 1.06
CA LYS A 306 20.31 12.67 1.77
C LYS A 306 19.90 12.19 3.16
N ALA A 307 19.12 12.99 3.90
CA ALA A 307 18.65 12.63 5.23
C ALA A 307 17.60 11.49 5.20
N GLY A 308 16.71 11.46 4.20
CA GLY A 308 15.64 10.48 4.12
C GLY A 308 16.02 9.16 3.44
N MET A 309 16.76 9.23 2.33
CA MET A 309 17.12 8.05 1.52
C MET A 309 18.58 7.60 1.68
N GLY A 310 19.44 8.40 2.32
CA GLY A 310 20.84 8.05 2.50
C GLY A 310 21.69 8.10 1.23
N ILE A 311 21.13 8.53 0.10
CA ILE A 311 21.84 8.74 -1.18
C ILE A 311 21.85 10.22 -1.54
N THR A 312 22.81 10.65 -2.34
CA THR A 312 22.90 12.06 -2.77
C THR A 312 21.92 12.36 -3.91
N TYR A 313 21.60 13.65 -4.11
CA TYR A 313 20.75 14.05 -5.24
C TYR A 313 21.37 13.70 -6.60
N ASP A 314 22.70 13.81 -6.76
CA ASP A 314 23.38 13.39 -8.00
C ASP A 314 23.24 11.88 -8.26
N MET A 315 23.25 11.07 -7.20
CA MET A 315 22.96 9.65 -7.30
C MET A 315 21.51 9.40 -7.70
N CYS A 316 20.54 10.19 -7.21
CA CYS A 316 19.15 10.11 -7.65
C CYS A 316 18.99 10.47 -9.13
N LEU A 317 19.66 11.52 -9.62
CA LEU A 317 19.66 11.88 -11.04
C LEU A 317 20.20 10.73 -11.90
N THR A 318 21.34 10.15 -11.51
CA THR A 318 21.93 9.00 -12.20
C THR A 318 21.01 7.78 -12.16
N LEU A 319 20.45 7.46 -10.99
CA LEU A 319 19.54 6.34 -10.79
C LEU A 319 18.29 6.48 -11.67
N TRP A 320 17.71 7.68 -11.76
CA TRP A 320 16.53 7.96 -12.57
C TRP A 320 16.79 7.75 -14.07
N ASP A 321 17.91 8.27 -14.58
CA ASP A 321 18.25 8.11 -15.99
C ASP A 321 18.53 6.66 -16.37
N GLU A 322 19.32 5.95 -15.55
CA GLU A 322 19.60 4.53 -15.76
C GLU A 322 18.35 3.67 -15.59
N PHE A 323 17.50 3.98 -14.61
CA PHE A 323 16.22 3.29 -14.41
C PHE A 323 15.34 3.38 -15.66
N LEU A 324 15.12 4.58 -16.20
CA LEU A 324 14.22 4.76 -17.35
C LEU A 324 14.75 4.09 -18.62
N LYS A 325 16.07 4.14 -18.87
CA LYS A 325 16.72 3.43 -19.97
C LYS A 325 16.45 1.92 -19.90
N ASN A 326 16.55 1.35 -18.71
CA ASN A 326 16.34 -0.08 -18.49
C ASN A 326 14.84 -0.45 -18.45
N TYR A 327 13.98 0.40 -17.90
CA TYR A 327 12.53 0.16 -17.82
C TYR A 327 11.90 0.11 -19.22
N PHE A 328 12.28 1.07 -20.07
CA PHE A 328 11.85 1.15 -21.48
C PHE A 328 12.85 0.49 -22.45
N SER A 329 13.69 -0.43 -21.99
CA SER A 329 14.66 -1.12 -22.83
C SER A 329 13.99 -1.76 -24.06
N GLY A 330 14.54 -1.52 -25.25
CA GLY A 330 14.00 -2.02 -26.52
C GLY A 330 13.14 -1.01 -27.28
N GLU A 331 12.83 0.14 -26.68
CA GLU A 331 12.14 1.24 -27.36
C GLU A 331 13.11 2.23 -28.01
N PRO A 332 12.71 2.93 -29.10
CA PRO A 332 13.54 3.97 -29.70
C PRO A 332 13.84 5.11 -28.72
N ALA A 333 15.06 5.66 -28.76
CA ALA A 333 15.49 6.74 -27.86
C ALA A 333 14.54 7.96 -27.86
N GLN A 334 13.97 8.29 -29.02
CA GLN A 334 12.98 9.37 -29.15
C GLN A 334 11.66 9.05 -28.42
N GLU A 335 11.17 7.81 -28.49
CA GLU A 335 9.97 7.38 -27.75
C GLU A 335 10.24 7.42 -26.23
N ILE A 336 11.42 6.99 -25.80
CA ILE A 336 11.83 7.06 -24.38
C ILE A 336 11.79 8.51 -23.89
N GLU A 337 12.38 9.45 -24.63
CA GLU A 337 12.41 10.86 -24.24
C GLU A 337 11.01 11.48 -24.15
N GLN A 338 10.12 11.14 -25.08
CA GLN A 338 8.71 11.54 -25.01
C GLN A 338 8.02 11.00 -23.75
N LYS A 339 8.29 9.74 -23.38
CA LYS A 339 7.77 9.15 -22.14
C LYS A 339 8.37 9.81 -20.90
N LYS A 340 9.66 10.14 -20.89
CA LYS A 340 10.29 10.89 -19.79
C LYS A 340 9.58 12.21 -19.55
N ASP A 341 9.33 12.98 -20.60
CA ASP A 341 8.62 14.25 -20.50
C ASP A 341 7.17 14.07 -20.03
N LEU A 342 6.46 13.07 -20.57
CA LEU A 342 5.10 12.75 -20.13
C LEU A 342 5.04 12.38 -18.65
N ILE A 343 5.95 11.51 -18.18
CA ILE A 343 6.05 11.11 -16.77
C ILE A 343 6.30 12.34 -15.90
N ARG A 344 7.24 13.21 -16.29
CA ARG A 344 7.53 14.46 -15.57
C ARG A 344 6.29 15.36 -15.45
N ARG A 345 5.57 15.58 -16.56
CA ARG A 345 4.36 16.42 -16.54
C ARG A 345 3.22 15.78 -15.75
N PHE A 346 3.03 14.47 -15.87
CA PHE A 346 2.04 13.74 -15.07
C PHE A 346 2.40 13.72 -13.58
N ALA A 347 3.69 13.66 -13.23
CA ALA A 347 4.17 13.70 -11.85
C ALA A 347 3.80 14.99 -11.11
N MET A 348 3.50 16.07 -11.85
CA MET A 348 2.96 17.29 -11.27
C MET A 348 1.66 17.02 -10.49
N LEU A 349 0.85 16.03 -10.87
CA LEU A 349 -0.33 15.62 -10.10
C LEU A 349 0.05 15.23 -8.67
N LYS A 350 1.02 14.32 -8.51
CA LYS A 350 1.49 13.92 -7.17
C LYS A 350 2.19 15.08 -6.47
N GLN A 351 2.94 15.91 -7.20
CA GLN A 351 3.58 17.11 -6.66
C GLN A 351 2.56 18.11 -6.08
N ALA A 352 1.47 18.37 -6.81
CA ALA A 352 0.39 19.25 -6.35
C ALA A 352 -0.34 18.69 -5.13
N LEU A 353 -0.41 17.37 -4.99
CA LEU A 353 -1.08 16.67 -3.89
C LEU A 353 -0.13 16.31 -2.72
N MET A 354 1.17 16.65 -2.81
CA MET A 354 2.17 16.10 -1.89
C MET A 354 1.92 16.45 -0.42
N TYR A 355 1.33 17.61 -0.13
CA TYR A 355 1.07 18.04 1.25
C TYR A 355 -0.19 17.38 1.83
N THR A 356 -1.12 16.95 0.97
CA THR A 356 -2.23 16.07 1.38
C THR A 356 -1.74 14.64 1.61
N ILE A 357 -0.85 14.15 0.75
CA ILE A 357 -0.28 12.80 0.84
C ILE A 357 0.67 12.66 2.03
N ALA A 358 1.53 13.65 2.25
CA ALA A 358 2.51 13.71 3.32
C ALA A 358 2.39 15.04 4.10
N PRO A 359 1.42 15.13 5.05
CA PRO A 359 1.22 16.33 5.84
C PRO A 359 2.48 16.74 6.62
N GLY A 360 2.83 18.03 6.53
CA GLY A 360 4.00 18.60 7.19
C GLY A 360 5.26 18.66 6.33
N LEU A 361 5.23 18.11 5.10
CA LEU A 361 6.33 18.21 4.14
C LEU A 361 6.56 19.66 3.66
N ASP A 362 5.53 20.49 3.69
CA ASP A 362 5.56 21.93 3.42
C ASP A 362 6.57 22.68 4.31
N ARG A 363 6.79 22.20 5.54
CA ARG A 363 7.79 22.77 6.47
C ARG A 363 9.23 22.59 5.99
N TYR A 364 9.48 21.61 5.12
CA TYR A 364 10.82 21.29 4.60
C TYR A 364 11.05 21.80 3.18
N LEU A 365 9.98 21.93 2.38
CA LEU A 365 10.08 22.29 0.96
C LEU A 365 9.46 23.67 0.63
N GLY A 366 8.78 24.31 1.58
CA GLY A 366 7.94 25.48 1.31
C GLY A 366 6.78 25.12 0.37
N TRP A 367 6.23 26.11 -0.34
CA TRP A 367 5.13 25.94 -1.32
C TRP A 367 5.58 25.99 -2.78
N LYS A 368 6.89 26.16 -3.02
CA LYS A 368 7.47 26.22 -4.36
C LYS A 368 7.14 24.98 -5.22
N PRO A 369 7.18 23.74 -4.70
CA PRO A 369 6.76 22.57 -5.47
C PRO A 369 5.30 22.67 -5.94
N PHE A 370 4.39 23.14 -5.10
CA PHE A 370 3.00 23.33 -5.50
C PHE A 370 2.84 24.41 -6.58
N GLU A 371 3.51 25.55 -6.43
CA GLU A 371 3.49 26.63 -7.43
C GLU A 371 3.97 26.16 -8.82
N ASP A 372 5.04 25.36 -8.86
CA ASP A 372 5.56 24.84 -10.12
C ASP A 372 4.64 23.77 -10.73
N ALA A 373 3.96 22.97 -9.91
CA ALA A 373 2.91 22.06 -10.39
C ALA A 373 1.73 22.82 -10.99
N CYS A 374 1.32 23.94 -10.39
CA CYS A 374 0.24 24.80 -10.89
C CYS A 374 0.52 25.32 -12.31
N LYS A 375 1.78 25.65 -12.64
CA LYS A 375 2.16 26.12 -13.98
C LYS A 375 1.94 25.09 -15.08
N VAL A 376 1.93 23.80 -14.73
CA VAL A 376 1.70 22.71 -15.70
C VAL A 376 0.23 22.29 -15.68
N LEU A 377 -0.36 22.15 -14.49
CA LEU A 377 -1.69 21.58 -14.32
C LEU A 377 -2.83 22.57 -14.52
N PHE A 378 -2.57 23.87 -14.36
CA PHE A 378 -3.63 24.89 -14.40
C PHE A 378 -3.43 25.96 -15.47
N ASP A 379 -2.28 25.96 -16.15
CA ASP A 379 -2.08 26.65 -17.42
C ASP A 379 -2.88 25.97 -18.54
N ALA A 380 -3.60 26.74 -19.35
CA ALA A 380 -4.57 26.21 -20.30
C ALA A 380 -3.93 25.41 -21.44
N GLU A 381 -2.81 25.91 -21.98
CA GLU A 381 -2.09 25.27 -23.09
C GLU A 381 -1.39 24.00 -22.60
N SER A 382 -0.61 24.11 -21.52
CA SER A 382 0.14 23.01 -20.93
C SER A 382 -0.78 21.86 -20.48
N TYR A 383 -1.91 22.19 -19.84
CA TYR A 383 -2.89 21.20 -19.40
C TYR A 383 -3.58 20.49 -20.57
N SER A 384 -3.94 21.22 -21.63
CA SER A 384 -4.60 20.64 -22.80
C SER A 384 -3.67 19.66 -23.52
N GLN A 385 -2.39 20.04 -23.69
CA GLN A 385 -1.37 19.15 -24.27
C GLN A 385 -1.16 17.89 -23.42
N LEU A 386 -1.10 18.03 -22.08
CA LEU A 386 -0.98 16.89 -21.18
C LEU A 386 -2.16 15.91 -21.31
N ILE A 387 -3.39 16.41 -21.41
CA ILE A 387 -4.58 15.56 -21.61
C ILE A 387 -4.52 14.83 -22.95
N GLU A 388 -4.11 15.50 -24.02
CA GLU A 388 -3.94 14.88 -25.33
C GLU A 388 -2.88 13.78 -25.30
N ASP A 389 -1.71 14.06 -24.74
CA ASP A 389 -0.61 13.11 -24.66
C ASP A 389 -0.96 11.89 -23.81
N LEU A 390 -1.66 12.09 -22.67
CA LEU A 390 -2.16 10.99 -21.85
C LEU A 390 -3.23 10.15 -22.56
N SER A 391 -4.09 10.79 -23.35
CA SER A 391 -5.10 10.07 -24.16
C SER A 391 -4.44 9.23 -25.25
N ASN A 392 -3.31 9.71 -25.80
CA ASN A 392 -2.53 9.04 -26.82
C ASN A 392 -1.50 8.05 -26.25
N TYR A 393 -1.29 8.05 -24.93
CA TYR A 393 -0.34 7.17 -24.25
C TYR A 393 -0.79 5.71 -24.34
N LYS A 394 -0.31 5.04 -25.38
CA LYS A 394 -0.41 3.60 -25.55
C LYS A 394 0.83 2.96 -24.95
N GLU A 395 0.69 2.33 -23.79
CA GLU A 395 1.68 1.32 -23.41
C GLU A 395 1.54 0.18 -24.40
N LYS A 396 2.50 0.05 -25.33
CA LYS A 396 2.62 -1.12 -26.18
C LYS A 396 2.57 -2.35 -25.25
N LYS A 397 1.66 -3.29 -25.53
CA LYS A 397 1.74 -4.62 -24.93
C LYS A 397 3.08 -5.18 -25.40
N HIS A 398 4.04 -5.25 -24.48
CA HIS A 398 5.26 -6.00 -24.73
C HIS A 398 4.85 -7.47 -24.59
N GLU A 399 4.93 -8.20 -25.71
CA GLU A 399 4.58 -9.63 -25.82
C GLU A 399 5.42 -10.52 -24.90
#